data_AF-A0A7C1PW41-F1
#
_entry.id   AF-A0A7C1PW41-F1
#
_cell.length_a   1.000
_cell.length_b   1.000
_cell.length_c   1.000
_cell.angle_alpha   90.00
_cell.angle_beta   90.00
_cell.angle_gamma   90.00
#
_symmetry.space_group_name_H-M   'P 1'
#
loop_
_entity.id
_entity.type
_entity.pdbx_description
1 polymer ?
#
loop_
_entity_poly.entity_id
_entity_poly.type
_entity_poly.pdbx_seq_one_letter_code
_entity_poly.pdbx_strand_id
1 'polypeptide(L)'
;MVTVFSFSVLSIVFIVQLASLKKRFSFKRGVRLLLFITVGFILAYFVYLIVFQYILWRDAGPPSIYFIPPYQSMWYVVNYHFIRFGLYYLISLAAAAAFFVTAQKLNNRFNERFFEPEEPYLGALSIFLLGNPAWGYAWIFYIVAMLSVAAIATSYQLLVTKENHRFSLYWLWLPVAILTIIVMSLF
;
A
#
# COMPACT_ATOMS: atom_id res chain seq x y z
N MET A 1 4.32 1.43 14.70
CA MET A 1 4.97 0.22 14.12
C MET A 1 4.62 0.02 12.65
N VAL A 2 3.34 -0.01 12.26
CA VAL A 2 2.98 -0.24 10.85
C VAL A 2 3.45 0.87 9.90
N THR A 3 3.49 2.13 10.35
CA THR A 3 4.03 3.25 9.57
C THR A 3 5.49 3.04 9.21
N VAL A 4 6.33 2.72 10.21
CA VAL A 4 7.75 2.37 10.03
C VAL A 4 7.89 1.15 9.12
N PHE A 5 7.08 0.11 9.33
CA PHE A 5 7.09 -1.07 8.48
C PHE A 5 6.78 -0.75 7.01
N SER A 6 5.70 -0.02 6.73
CA SER A 6 5.33 0.40 5.37
C SER A 6 6.45 1.21 4.72
N PHE A 7 7.03 2.18 5.44
CA PHE A 7 8.14 3.00 4.96
C PHE A 7 9.40 2.16 4.67
N SER A 8 9.76 1.25 5.59
CA SER A 8 10.91 0.36 5.42
C SER A 8 10.72 -0.57 4.24
N VAL A 9 9.54 -1.18 4.07
CA VAL A 9 9.24 -2.05 2.93
C VAL A 9 9.38 -1.28 1.61
N LEU A 10 8.75 -0.11 1.49
CA LEU A 10 8.86 0.70 0.26
C LEU A 10 10.29 1.16 -0.02
N SER A 11 11.03 1.57 1.02
CA SER A 11 12.44 1.98 0.90
C SER A 11 13.34 0.82 0.47
N ILE A 12 13.16 -0.37 1.05
CA ILE A 12 13.90 -1.57 0.67
C ILE A 12 13.58 -1.94 -0.77
N VAL A 13 12.31 -1.96 -1.16
CA VAL A 13 11.91 -2.28 -2.54
C VAL A 13 12.52 -1.27 -3.51
N PHE A 14 12.56 0.01 -3.15
CA PHE A 14 13.15 1.06 -3.98
C PHE A 14 14.68 0.89 -4.12
N ILE A 15 15.39 0.60 -3.03
CA ILE A 15 16.83 0.29 -3.07
C ILE A 15 17.09 -0.95 -3.93
N VAL A 16 16.27 -2.00 -3.80
CA VAL A 16 16.38 -3.20 -4.63
C VAL A 16 16.10 -2.87 -6.10
N GLN A 17 15.12 -2.01 -6.39
CA GLN A 17 14.82 -1.54 -7.74
C GLN A 17 16.05 -0.84 -8.36
N LEU A 18 16.69 0.08 -7.62
CA LEU A 18 17.92 0.75 -8.04
C LEU A 18 19.10 -0.23 -8.22
N ALA A 19 19.25 -1.20 -7.32
CA ALA A 19 20.31 -2.20 -7.43
C ALA A 19 20.10 -3.17 -8.60
N SER A 20 18.84 -3.48 -8.93
CA SER A 20 18.46 -4.35 -10.03
C SER A 20 18.75 -3.76 -11.42
N LEU A 21 18.98 -2.43 -11.52
CA LEU A 21 19.49 -1.80 -12.74
C LEU A 21 20.80 -2.43 -13.23
N LYS A 22 21.65 -2.89 -12.30
CA LYS A 22 22.99 -3.43 -12.62
C LYS A 22 23.01 -4.95 -12.72
N LYS A 23 22.01 -5.66 -12.19
CA LYS A 23 22.00 -7.13 -12.11
C LYS A 23 20.67 -7.69 -12.60
N ARG A 24 20.75 -8.66 -13.51
CA ARG A 24 19.63 -9.36 -14.18
C ARG A 24 18.86 -10.30 -13.23
N PHE A 25 18.58 -9.87 -12.00
CA PHE A 25 17.80 -10.63 -11.03
C PHE A 25 16.32 -10.55 -11.38
N SER A 26 15.54 -11.60 -11.09
CA SER A 26 14.09 -11.62 -11.36
C SER A 26 13.33 -10.75 -10.35
N PHE A 27 13.40 -9.43 -10.55
CA PHE A 27 12.77 -8.40 -9.69
C PHE A 27 11.26 -8.66 -9.51
N LYS A 28 10.57 -9.06 -10.59
CA LYS A 28 9.16 -9.46 -10.60
C LYS A 28 8.78 -10.50 -9.54
N ARG A 29 9.57 -11.58 -9.41
CA ARG A 29 9.27 -12.65 -8.44
C ARG A 29 9.45 -12.16 -7.01
N GLY A 30 10.47 -11.33 -6.77
CA GLY A 30 10.72 -10.69 -5.48
C GLY A 30 9.55 -9.81 -5.04
N VAL A 31 9.14 -8.84 -5.87
CA VAL A 31 8.04 -7.91 -5.54
C VAL A 31 6.72 -8.65 -5.33
N ARG A 32 6.42 -9.66 -6.16
CA ARG A 32 5.22 -10.50 -5.99
C ARG A 32 5.20 -11.17 -4.62
N LEU A 33 6.30 -11.82 -4.23
CA LEU A 33 6.40 -12.48 -2.92
C LEU A 33 6.25 -11.46 -1.79
N LEU A 34 6.90 -10.30 -1.93
CA LEU A 34 6.88 -9.22 -0.95
C LEU A 34 5.47 -8.68 -0.74
N LEU A 35 4.65 -8.56 -1.79
CA LEU A 35 3.25 -8.17 -1.68
C LEU A 35 2.47 -9.15 -0.79
N PHE A 36 2.59 -10.47 -1.03
CA PHE A 36 1.90 -11.47 -0.20
C PHE A 36 2.41 -11.49 1.24
N ILE A 37 3.72 -11.38 1.45
CA ILE A 37 4.32 -11.29 2.79
C ILE A 37 3.80 -10.04 3.52
N THR A 38 3.71 -8.91 2.83
CA THR A 38 3.24 -7.64 3.39
C THR A 38 1.78 -7.72 3.82
N VAL A 39 0.90 -8.29 2.97
CA VAL A 39 -0.51 -8.54 3.31
C VAL A 39 -0.61 -9.48 4.50
N GLY A 40 0.13 -10.59 4.49
CA GLY A 40 0.16 -11.55 5.60
C GLY A 40 0.63 -10.92 6.91
N PHE A 41 1.69 -10.11 6.87
CA PHE A 41 2.22 -9.41 8.03
C PHE A 41 1.21 -8.43 8.63
N ILE A 42 0.56 -7.59 7.81
CA ILE A 42 -0.44 -6.63 8.29
C ILE A 42 -1.63 -7.35 8.92
N LEU A 43 -2.11 -8.43 8.31
CA LEU A 43 -3.19 -9.25 8.87
C LEU A 43 -2.79 -9.89 10.20
N ALA A 44 -1.60 -10.49 10.29
CA ALA A 44 -1.09 -11.09 11.52
C ALA A 44 -0.91 -10.04 12.63
N TYR A 45 -0.38 -8.87 12.29
CA TYR A 45 -0.23 -7.75 13.22
C TYR A 45 -1.58 -7.23 13.72
N PHE A 46 -2.59 -7.16 12.84
CA PHE A 46 -3.95 -6.78 13.21
C PHE A 46 -4.58 -7.77 14.19
N VAL A 47 -4.45 -9.08 13.94
CA VAL A 47 -4.91 -10.13 14.87
C VAL A 47 -4.19 -10.02 16.21
N TYR A 48 -2.87 -9.81 16.20
CA TYR A 48 -2.08 -9.58 17.41
C TYR A 48 -2.62 -8.41 18.23
N LEU A 49 -2.90 -7.27 17.60
CA LEU A 49 -3.44 -6.10 18.30
C LEU A 49 -4.80 -6.38 18.96
N ILE A 50 -5.72 -7.08 18.28
CA ILE A 50 -7.02 -7.44 18.84
C ILE A 50 -6.85 -8.31 20.08
N VAL A 51 -6.04 -9.37 19.98
CA VAL A 51 -5.82 -10.31 21.08
C VAL A 51 -5.14 -9.62 22.25
N PHE A 52 -4.11 -8.82 21.99
CA PHE A 52 -3.39 -8.09 23.02
C PHE A 52 -4.30 -7.09 23.74
N GLN A 53 -5.11 -6.34 22.99
CA GLN A 53 -6.07 -5.41 23.58
C GLN A 53 -7.09 -6.12 24.46
N TYR A 54 -7.62 -7.26 23.99
CA TYR A 54 -8.58 -8.05 24.76
C TYR A 54 -7.98 -8.54 26.09
N ILE A 55 -6.75 -9.06 26.07
CA ILE A 55 -6.03 -9.49 27.28
C ILE A 55 -5.82 -8.30 28.22
N LEU A 56 -5.35 -7.16 27.71
CA LEU A 56 -5.16 -5.95 28.51
C LEU A 56 -6.46 -5.49 29.18
N TRP A 57 -7.59 -5.55 28.48
CA TRP A 57 -8.89 -5.14 29.01
C TRP A 57 -9.43 -6.11 30.06
N ARG A 58 -9.23 -7.42 29.86
CA ARG A 58 -9.62 -8.46 30.80
C ARG A 58 -8.82 -8.37 32.11
N ASP A 59 -7.53 -8.06 32.01
CA ASP A 59 -6.59 -8.14 33.14
C ASP A 59 -6.36 -6.79 33.85
N ALA A 60 -7.07 -5.72 33.45
CA ALA A 60 -6.86 -4.35 33.90
C ALA A 60 -7.14 -4.10 35.42
N GLY A 61 -7.89 -5.00 36.07
CA GLY A 61 -8.23 -4.92 37.50
C GLY A 61 -9.17 -3.77 37.89
N PRO A 62 -9.80 -3.79 39.08
CA PRO A 62 -10.60 -2.66 39.58
C PRO A 62 -9.71 -1.43 39.90
N PRO A 63 -10.13 -0.18 39.60
CA PRO A 63 -11.42 0.21 39.03
C PRO A 63 -11.42 0.32 37.50
N SER A 64 -10.28 0.14 36.83
CA SER A 64 -10.11 0.38 35.40
C SER A 64 -11.02 -0.52 34.53
N ILE A 65 -11.31 -1.73 35.02
CA ILE A 65 -12.24 -2.69 34.41
C ILE A 65 -13.67 -2.13 34.23
N TYR A 66 -14.07 -1.12 35.01
CA TYR A 66 -15.40 -0.49 34.91
C TYR A 66 -15.44 0.69 33.93
N PHE A 67 -14.28 1.26 33.59
CA PHE A 67 -14.17 2.40 32.66
C PHE A 67 -13.88 1.96 31.23
N ILE A 68 -13.25 0.80 31.10
CA ILE A 68 -13.08 0.11 29.82
C ILE A 68 -14.41 -0.63 29.58
N PRO A 69 -14.74 -1.05 28.34
CA PRO A 69 -15.89 -1.92 28.09
C PRO A 69 -15.58 -3.44 28.16
N PRO A 70 -14.89 -4.03 29.16
CA PRO A 70 -14.64 -5.48 29.20
C PRO A 70 -15.84 -6.26 29.75
N TYR A 71 -16.98 -5.63 30.06
CA TYR A 71 -18.26 -6.34 30.16
C TYR A 71 -18.79 -6.79 28.78
N GLN A 72 -18.17 -6.35 27.68
CA GLN A 72 -18.53 -6.80 26.34
C GLN A 72 -17.71 -8.01 25.90
N SER A 73 -18.35 -8.88 25.10
CA SER A 73 -17.74 -10.07 24.50
C SER A 73 -16.52 -9.75 23.64
N MET A 74 -15.66 -10.75 23.37
CA MET A 74 -14.56 -10.68 22.39
C MET A 74 -15.00 -10.04 21.05
N TRP A 75 -16.27 -10.24 20.66
CA TRP A 75 -16.84 -9.71 19.44
C TRP A 75 -16.92 -8.18 19.39
N TYR A 76 -17.12 -7.54 20.54
CA TYR A 76 -17.08 -6.08 20.61
C TYR A 76 -15.68 -5.54 20.30
N VAL A 77 -14.64 -6.13 20.89
CA VAL A 77 -13.24 -5.71 20.65
C VAL A 77 -12.88 -5.88 19.18
N VAL A 78 -13.27 -7.01 18.58
CA VAL A 78 -13.08 -7.28 17.15
C VAL A 78 -13.77 -6.21 16.31
N ASN A 79 -15.07 -5.97 16.52
CA ASN A 79 -15.84 -4.99 15.75
C ASN A 79 -15.26 -3.57 15.90
N TYR A 80 -14.89 -3.19 17.13
CA TYR A 80 -14.29 -1.88 17.40
C TYR A 80 -12.98 -1.69 16.63
N HIS A 81 -12.06 -2.66 16.69
CA HIS A 81 -10.79 -2.58 15.97
C HIS A 81 -10.97 -2.68 14.47
N PHE A 82 -11.91 -3.49 14.01
CA PHE A 82 -12.20 -3.64 12.59
C PHE A 82 -12.74 -2.36 11.99
N ILE A 83 -13.74 -1.73 12.62
CA ILE A 83 -14.29 -0.47 12.12
C ILE A 83 -13.23 0.64 12.17
N ARG A 84 -12.44 0.71 13.25
CA ARG A 84 -11.49 1.80 13.45
C ARG A 84 -10.21 1.67 12.63
N PHE A 85 -9.71 0.45 12.42
CA PHE A 85 -8.41 0.21 11.78
C PHE A 85 -8.51 -0.78 10.60
N GLY A 86 -9.29 -1.85 10.75
CA GLY A 86 -9.43 -2.88 9.73
C GLY A 86 -10.03 -2.37 8.42
N LEU A 87 -11.00 -1.46 8.48
CA LEU A 87 -11.65 -0.90 7.29
C LEU A 87 -10.67 -0.19 6.35
N TYR A 88 -9.68 0.55 6.88
CA TYR A 88 -8.68 1.22 6.05
C TYR A 88 -7.87 0.23 5.21
N TYR A 89 -7.40 -0.85 5.84
CA TYR A 89 -6.66 -1.91 5.13
C TYR A 89 -7.54 -2.75 4.21
N LEU A 90 -8.81 -2.98 4.57
CA LEU A 90 -9.74 -3.71 3.71
C LEU A 90 -10.03 -2.92 2.43
N ILE A 91 -10.32 -1.62 2.58
CA ILE A 91 -10.60 -0.73 1.45
C ILE A 91 -9.35 -0.59 0.57
N SER A 92 -8.16 -0.40 1.17
CA SER A 92 -6.93 -0.30 0.38
C SER A 92 -6.54 -1.62 -0.29
N LEU A 93 -6.81 -2.77 0.34
CA LEU A 93 -6.60 -4.08 -0.28
C LEU A 93 -7.54 -4.28 -1.46
N ALA A 94 -8.81 -3.90 -1.32
CA ALA A 94 -9.77 -3.92 -2.43
C ALA A 94 -9.34 -2.99 -3.57
N ALA A 95 -8.87 -1.78 -3.26
CA ALA A 95 -8.35 -0.84 -4.24
C ALA A 95 -7.07 -1.36 -4.92
N ALA A 96 -6.14 -1.95 -4.18
CA ALA A 96 -4.91 -2.54 -4.71
C ALA A 96 -5.21 -3.74 -5.61
N ALA A 97 -6.15 -4.62 -5.22
CA ALA A 97 -6.61 -5.74 -6.03
C ALA A 97 -7.31 -5.26 -7.31
N ALA A 98 -8.20 -4.26 -7.19
CA ALA A 98 -8.87 -3.66 -8.33
C ALA A 98 -7.86 -3.07 -9.32
N PHE A 99 -6.91 -2.26 -8.83
CA PHE A 99 -5.81 -1.71 -9.64
C PHE A 99 -4.98 -2.81 -10.31
N PHE A 100 -4.58 -3.83 -9.56
CA PHE A 100 -3.77 -4.92 -10.09
C PHE A 100 -4.46 -5.66 -11.24
N VAL A 101 -5.74 -6.01 -11.03
CA VAL A 101 -6.54 -6.73 -12.03
C VAL A 101 -6.80 -5.86 -13.25
N THR A 102 -7.15 -4.58 -13.08
CA THR A 102 -7.37 -3.67 -14.21
C THR A 102 -6.09 -3.42 -14.98
N ALA A 103 -4.98 -3.14 -14.30
CA ALA A 103 -3.68 -2.93 -14.92
C ALA A 103 -3.25 -4.17 -15.73
N GLN A 104 -3.37 -5.39 -15.17
CA GLN A 104 -3.05 -6.61 -15.92
C GLN A 104 -3.97 -6.85 -17.11
N LYS A 105 -5.29 -6.70 -16.94
CA LYS A 105 -6.26 -6.92 -18.03
C LYS A 105 -6.02 -5.94 -19.18
N LEU A 106 -5.79 -4.67 -18.86
CA LEU A 106 -5.45 -3.66 -19.86
C LEU A 106 -4.10 -3.98 -20.51
N ASN A 107 -3.09 -4.32 -19.73
CA ASN A 107 -1.77 -4.63 -20.30
C ASN A 107 -1.82 -5.83 -21.26
N ASN A 108 -2.52 -6.90 -20.89
CA ASN A 108 -2.70 -8.08 -21.73
C ASN A 108 -3.52 -7.76 -22.99
N ARG A 109 -4.59 -6.97 -22.87
CA ARG A 109 -5.45 -6.58 -24.01
C ARG A 109 -4.69 -5.78 -25.07
N PHE A 110 -3.68 -5.03 -24.65
CA PHE A 110 -2.94 -4.11 -25.51
C PHE A 110 -1.48 -4.55 -25.72
N ASN A 111 -1.19 -5.85 -25.65
CA ASN A 111 0.16 -6.41 -25.90
C ASN A 111 1.27 -5.74 -25.08
N GLU A 112 1.07 -5.60 -23.78
CA GLU A 112 2.00 -5.03 -22.81
C GLU A 112 2.39 -3.56 -23.06
N ARG A 113 1.56 -2.83 -23.83
CA ARG A 113 1.84 -1.43 -24.17
C ARG A 113 1.69 -0.45 -23.01
N PHE A 114 0.93 -0.75 -21.96
CA PHE A 114 0.59 0.24 -20.93
C PHE A 114 1.56 0.24 -19.74
N PHE A 115 1.99 -0.93 -19.29
CA PHE A 115 2.76 -1.10 -18.06
C PHE A 115 3.91 -2.08 -18.29
N GLU A 116 5.06 -1.85 -17.67
CA GLU A 116 6.07 -2.91 -17.56
C GLU A 116 5.51 -4.10 -16.73
N PRO A 117 6.01 -5.33 -16.92
CA PRO A 117 5.51 -6.52 -16.23
C PRO A 117 5.49 -6.43 -14.70
N GLU A 118 6.32 -5.57 -14.10
CA GLU A 118 6.43 -5.35 -12.65
C GLU A 118 5.60 -4.17 -12.13
N GLU A 119 5.27 -3.18 -12.97
CA GLU A 119 4.53 -1.97 -12.57
C GLU A 119 3.20 -2.27 -11.86
N PRO A 120 2.37 -3.23 -12.30
CA PRO A 120 1.14 -3.57 -11.60
C PRO A 120 1.37 -4.04 -10.16
N TYR A 121 2.48 -4.75 -9.89
CA TYR A 121 2.81 -5.23 -8.55
C TYR A 121 3.31 -4.10 -7.66
N LEU A 122 4.13 -3.20 -8.22
CA LEU A 122 4.62 -2.01 -7.51
C LEU A 122 3.46 -1.09 -7.12
N GLY A 123 2.55 -0.82 -8.06
CA GLY A 123 1.38 -0.01 -7.77
C GLY A 123 0.44 -0.63 -6.76
N ALA A 124 0.15 -1.93 -6.87
CA ALA A 124 -0.69 -2.63 -5.90
C ALA A 124 -0.05 -2.63 -4.49
N LEU A 125 1.27 -2.85 -4.40
CA LEU A 125 2.01 -2.80 -3.14
C LEU A 125 1.94 -1.40 -2.51
N SER A 126 2.20 -0.35 -3.29
CA SER A 126 2.13 1.04 -2.84
C SER A 126 0.74 1.42 -2.36
N ILE A 127 -0.31 1.10 -3.14
CA ILE A 127 -1.71 1.40 -2.79
C ILE A 127 -2.09 0.72 -1.47
N PHE A 128 -1.74 -0.57 -1.31
CA PHE A 128 -2.07 -1.31 -0.10
C PHE A 128 -1.37 -0.73 1.14
N LEU A 129 -0.06 -0.48 1.04
CA LEU A 129 0.75 0.04 2.16
C LEU A 129 0.37 1.46 2.58
N LEU A 130 -0.12 2.28 1.65
CA LEU A 130 -0.64 3.62 1.91
C LEU A 130 -2.06 3.61 2.53
N GLY A 131 -2.72 2.46 2.61
CA GLY A 131 -3.99 2.27 3.31
C GLY A 131 -3.89 2.18 4.83
N ASN A 132 -2.85 2.75 5.42
CA ASN A 132 -2.64 2.74 6.87
C ASN A 132 -3.60 3.73 7.53
N PRO A 133 -4.33 3.34 8.61
CA PRO A 133 -5.19 4.25 9.36
C PRO A 133 -4.52 5.56 9.78
N ALA A 134 -3.21 5.55 10.06
CA ALA A 134 -2.45 6.74 10.44
C ALA A 134 -2.42 7.82 9.35
N TRP A 135 -2.59 7.44 8.09
CA TRP A 135 -2.61 8.37 6.94
C TRP A 135 -3.98 8.39 6.25
N GLY A 136 -5.00 7.79 6.87
CA GLY A 136 -6.34 7.67 6.32
C GLY A 136 -6.36 6.97 4.95
N TYR A 137 -6.87 7.67 3.93
CA TYR A 137 -6.95 7.18 2.55
C TYR A 137 -5.88 7.81 1.65
N ALA A 138 -4.64 7.95 2.15
CA ALA A 138 -3.52 8.56 1.43
C ALA A 138 -3.26 7.95 0.03
N TRP A 139 -3.60 6.68 -0.15
CA TRP A 139 -3.52 6.00 -1.45
C TRP A 139 -4.36 6.68 -2.55
N ILE A 140 -5.44 7.40 -2.21
CA ILE A 140 -6.25 8.16 -3.18
C ILE A 140 -5.42 9.31 -3.76
N PHE A 141 -4.82 10.13 -2.90
CA PHE A 141 -3.95 11.24 -3.32
C PHE A 141 -2.77 10.74 -4.13
N TYR A 142 -2.20 9.61 -3.72
CA TYR A 142 -1.15 8.93 -4.45
C TYR A 142 -1.56 8.54 -5.88
N ILE A 143 -2.71 7.89 -6.07
CA ILE A 143 -3.21 7.52 -7.40
C ILE A 143 -3.46 8.78 -8.24
N VAL A 144 -4.09 9.81 -7.67
CA VAL A 144 -4.34 11.07 -8.37
C VAL A 144 -3.04 11.73 -8.80
N ALA A 145 -2.01 11.73 -7.96
CA ALA A 145 -0.69 12.25 -8.29
C ALA A 145 -0.04 11.44 -9.43
N MET A 146 -0.07 10.11 -9.35
CA MET A 146 0.47 9.24 -10.41
C MET A 146 -0.23 9.45 -11.76
N LEU A 147 -1.57 9.54 -11.77
CA LEU A 147 -2.34 9.79 -12.98
C LEU A 147 -2.09 11.19 -13.54
N SER A 148 -1.99 12.21 -12.69
CA SER A 148 -1.67 13.58 -13.10
C SER A 148 -0.30 13.66 -13.76
N VAL A 149 0.73 13.04 -13.14
CA VAL A 149 2.08 13.00 -13.72
C VAL A 149 2.09 12.25 -15.04
N ALA A 150 1.40 11.11 -15.12
CA ALA A 150 1.29 10.34 -16.36
C ALA A 150 0.64 11.15 -17.49
N ALA A 151 -0.46 11.84 -17.19
CA ALA A 151 -1.19 12.67 -18.16
C ALA A 151 -0.33 13.85 -18.64
N ILE A 152 0.34 14.56 -17.73
CA ILE A 152 1.21 15.70 -18.06
C ILE A 152 2.40 15.23 -18.90
N ALA A 153 3.11 14.18 -18.46
CA ALA A 153 4.29 13.66 -19.16
C ALA A 153 3.94 13.15 -20.57
N THR A 154 2.83 12.41 -20.71
CA THR A 154 2.38 11.91 -22.00
C THR A 154 1.94 13.05 -22.92
N SER A 155 1.23 14.05 -22.40
CA SER A 155 0.79 15.22 -23.17
C SER A 155 1.98 16.05 -23.64
N TYR A 156 2.97 16.26 -22.76
CA TYR A 156 4.21 16.95 -23.10
C TYR A 156 4.98 16.21 -24.19
N GLN A 157 5.12 14.88 -24.08
CA GLN A 157 5.83 14.09 -25.07
C GLN A 157 5.17 14.14 -26.45
N LEU A 158 3.84 14.05 -26.49
CA LEU A 158 3.06 14.10 -27.72
C LEU A 158 3.13 15.47 -28.39
N LEU A 159 2.98 16.55 -27.61
CA LEU A 159 2.84 17.91 -28.15
C LEU A 159 4.19 18.58 -28.43
N VAL A 160 5.21 18.33 -27.61
CA VAL A 160 6.50 19.03 -27.68
C VAL A 160 7.55 18.21 -28.40
N THR A 161 7.80 16.98 -27.94
CA THR A 161 8.85 16.13 -28.53
C THR A 161 8.39 15.37 -29.77
N LYS A 162 7.07 15.27 -30.01
CA LYS A 162 6.46 14.46 -31.09
C LYS A 162 6.89 12.99 -31.07
N GLU A 163 7.41 12.53 -29.93
CA GLU A 163 7.77 11.14 -29.74
C GLU A 163 6.51 10.35 -29.41
N ASN A 164 6.30 9.27 -30.16
CA ASN A 164 5.23 8.30 -29.87
C ASN A 164 5.70 7.21 -28.88
N HIS A 165 6.71 7.52 -28.06
CA HIS A 165 7.19 6.61 -27.02
C HIS A 165 6.42 6.83 -25.72
N ARG A 166 6.18 5.74 -24.99
CA ARG A 166 5.44 5.76 -23.73
C ARG A 166 6.32 6.33 -22.61
N PHE A 167 5.74 7.21 -21.81
CA PHE A 167 6.29 7.52 -20.50
C PHE A 167 5.99 6.38 -19.51
N SER A 168 6.99 5.57 -19.17
CA SER A 168 6.83 4.55 -18.12
C SER A 168 6.86 5.20 -16.74
N LEU A 169 5.90 4.82 -15.89
CA LEU A 169 5.82 5.24 -14.50
C LEU A 169 6.65 4.34 -13.56
N TYR A 170 7.41 3.38 -14.12
CA TYR A 170 8.15 2.37 -13.37
C TYR A 170 8.98 2.95 -12.22
N TRP A 171 9.69 4.05 -12.47
CA TRP A 171 10.54 4.70 -11.47
C TRP A 171 9.78 5.61 -10.50
N LEU A 172 8.51 5.91 -10.75
CA LEU A 172 7.72 6.85 -9.94
C LEU A 172 6.85 6.15 -8.90
N TRP A 173 6.46 4.87 -9.12
CA TRP A 173 5.59 4.14 -8.22
C TRP A 173 6.08 4.17 -6.75
N LEU A 174 7.36 3.91 -6.50
CA LEU A 174 7.89 3.87 -5.13
C LEU A 174 8.26 5.25 -4.56
N PRO A 175 8.98 6.12 -5.28
CA PRO A 175 9.32 7.45 -4.75
C PRO A 175 8.10 8.29 -4.40
N VAL A 176 7.06 8.28 -5.24
CA VAL A 176 5.83 9.03 -4.97
C VAL A 176 5.11 8.47 -3.75
N ALA A 177 5.13 7.15 -3.53
CA ALA A 177 4.54 6.53 -2.35
C ALA A 177 5.32 6.90 -1.07
N ILE A 178 6.65 6.88 -1.12
CA ILE A 178 7.52 7.31 -0.01
C ILE A 178 7.29 8.80 0.30
N LEU A 179 7.25 9.66 -0.72
CA LEU A 179 6.96 11.09 -0.55
C LEU A 179 5.58 11.31 0.06
N THR A 180 4.57 10.54 -0.36
CA THR A 180 3.23 10.62 0.22
C THR A 180 3.26 10.29 1.72
N ILE A 181 4.01 9.27 2.13
CA ILE A 181 4.20 8.95 3.56
C ILE A 181 4.87 10.10 4.30
N ILE A 182 5.94 10.68 3.75
CA ILE A 182 6.66 11.79 4.39
C ILE A 182 5.72 12.99 4.58
N VAL A 183 5.02 13.40 3.52
CA VAL A 183 4.07 14.51 3.56
C VAL A 183 2.98 14.25 4.60
N MET A 184 2.35 13.08 4.57
CA MET A 184 1.28 12.71 5.53
C MET A 184 1.77 12.52 6.97
N SER A 185 3.08 12.45 7.21
CA SER A 185 3.65 12.35 8.54
C SER A 185 4.12 13.71 9.09
N LEU A 186 4.17 14.74 8.24
CA LEU A 186 4.51 16.12 8.62
C LEU A 186 3.28 16.95 9.00
N PHE A 187 2.11 16.55 8.52
CA PHE A 187 0.80 17.13 8.86
C PHE A 187 0.11 16.29 9.94
#